data_AF-A0A8H5C7X7-F1
#
_entry.id   AF-A0A8H5C7X7-F1
#
_cell.length_a   1.000
_cell.length_b   1.000
_cell.length_c   1.000
_cell.angle_alpha   90.00
_cell.angle_beta   90.00
_cell.angle_gamma   90.00
#
_symmetry.space_group_name_H-M   'P 1'
#
loop_
_entity.id
_entity.type
_entity.pdbx_description
1 polymer ?
#
loop_
_entity_poly.entity_id
_entity_poly.type
_entity_poly.pdbx_seq_one_letter_code
_entity_poly.pdbx_strand_id
1 'polypeptide(L)'
;MVAHERISDDLKLAAICLYENGLLDLDDVLACVGFSRRTFFCALCLWQHEGIVSKHKSYHVGHPCTLNMEDHQYLLMLVNHNPEWFLDELHDLMDENQHIAVHFTTIHRKLKHAGISVKDLQIIAQEWNPDCQADYCSTVARFQPKQLIFLGEMSKDKQTMQRRKGQARKGVRACWQGVRSGLYFESADWAALAG
;
A
#
# COMPACT_ATOMS: atom_id res chain seq x y z
N MET A 1 33.45 -21.25 -6.84
CA MET A 1 32.65 -20.17 -6.23
C MET A 1 32.83 -20.27 -4.73
N VAL A 2 33.63 -19.40 -4.12
CA VAL A 2 33.74 -19.35 -2.65
C VAL A 2 32.49 -18.63 -2.16
N ALA A 3 31.63 -19.33 -1.42
CA ALA A 3 30.52 -18.70 -0.75
C ALA A 3 31.08 -17.69 0.26
N HIS A 4 30.72 -16.41 0.11
CA HIS A 4 31.00 -15.41 1.14
C HIS A 4 30.03 -15.65 2.30
N GLU A 5 30.40 -16.55 3.20
CA GLU A 5 29.68 -16.71 4.45
C GLU A 5 29.76 -15.39 5.22
N ARG A 6 28.60 -14.96 5.72
CA ARG A 6 28.48 -13.71 6.46
C ARG A 6 29.14 -13.91 7.83
N ILE A 7 30.32 -13.33 7.99
CA ILE A 7 31.10 -13.39 9.23
C ILE A 7 30.28 -12.78 10.37
N SER A 8 30.11 -13.53 11.47
CA SER A 8 29.42 -13.06 12.67
C SER A 8 30.13 -11.86 13.29
N ASP A 9 29.35 -10.94 13.87
CA ASP A 9 29.89 -9.77 14.56
C ASP A 9 30.66 -10.18 15.82
N ASP A 10 30.23 -11.24 16.50
CA ASP A 10 30.91 -11.80 17.67
C ASP A 10 32.31 -12.33 17.32
N LEU A 11 32.47 -12.96 16.16
CA LEU A 11 33.77 -13.47 15.69
C LEU A 11 34.75 -12.33 15.42
N LYS A 12 34.26 -11.23 14.85
CA LYS A 12 35.08 -10.04 14.63
C LYS A 12 35.45 -9.37 15.96
N LEU A 13 34.53 -9.30 16.92
CA LEU A 13 34.79 -8.75 18.24
C LEU A 13 35.84 -9.59 18.99
N ALA A 14 35.69 -10.91 18.99
CA ALA A 14 36.66 -11.83 19.58
C ALA A 14 38.05 -11.69 18.95
N ALA A 15 38.13 -11.57 17.62
CA ALA A 15 39.39 -11.34 16.91
C ALA A 15 40.07 -10.02 17.34
N ILE A 16 39.30 -8.94 17.46
CA ILE A 16 39.80 -7.63 17.92
C ILE A 16 40.31 -7.74 19.36
N CYS A 17 39.53 -8.37 20.25
CA CYS A 17 39.93 -8.56 21.64
C CYS A 17 41.23 -9.39 21.77
N LEU A 18 41.39 -10.46 21.00
CA LEU A 18 42.62 -11.29 21.03
C LEU A 18 43.85 -10.49 20.59
N TYR A 19 43.70 -9.64 19.58
CA TYR A 19 44.77 -8.79 19.05
C TYR A 19 45.11 -7.63 19.99
N GLU A 20 44.13 -6.88 20.51
CA GLU A 20 44.36 -5.73 21.39
C GLU A 20 44.97 -6.11 22.74
N ASN A 21 44.63 -7.30 23.26
CA ASN A 21 45.22 -7.82 24.50
C ASN A 21 46.59 -8.50 24.27
N GLY A 22 47.10 -8.55 23.03
CA GLY A 22 48.39 -9.15 22.69
C GLY A 22 48.45 -10.66 22.95
N LEU A 23 47.31 -11.36 22.93
CA LEU A 23 47.22 -12.78 23.26
C LEU A 23 47.66 -13.69 22.10
N LEU A 24 47.52 -13.21 20.86
CA LEU A 24 47.91 -13.90 19.64
C LEU A 24 48.44 -12.88 18.62
N ASP A 25 49.37 -13.30 17.76
CA ASP A 25 49.81 -12.49 16.63
C ASP A 25 48.71 -12.43 15.54
N LEU A 26 48.78 -11.41 14.69
CA LEU A 26 47.77 -11.15 13.67
C LEU A 26 47.55 -12.36 12.75
N ASP A 27 48.61 -13.04 12.33
CA ASP A 27 48.51 -14.17 11.42
C ASP A 27 47.84 -15.39 12.09
N ASP A 28 48.08 -15.60 13.40
CA ASP A 28 47.44 -16.65 14.19
C ASP A 28 45.95 -16.36 14.43
N VAL A 29 45.60 -15.10 14.71
CA VAL A 29 44.21 -14.65 14.85
C VAL A 29 43.44 -14.87 13.54
N LEU A 30 44.02 -14.50 12.40
CA LEU A 30 43.37 -14.67 11.10
C LEU A 30 43.24 -16.14 10.71
N ALA A 31 44.24 -16.98 11.02
CA ALA A 31 44.18 -18.42 10.81
C ALA A 31 43.10 -19.09 11.68
N CYS A 32 42.91 -18.61 12.92
CA CYS A 32 41.92 -19.14 13.85
C CYS A 32 40.48 -18.75 13.50
N VAL A 33 40.25 -17.47 13.15
CA VAL A 33 38.89 -16.91 12.96
C VAL A 33 38.41 -17.05 11.51
N GLY A 34 39.32 -17.26 10.55
CA GLY A 34 38.97 -17.69 9.20
C GLY A 34 38.46 -16.58 8.27
N PHE A 35 38.78 -15.30 8.54
CA PHE A 35 38.44 -14.20 7.64
C PHE A 35 39.65 -13.33 7.23
N SER A 36 39.49 -12.56 6.16
CA SER A 36 40.60 -11.83 5.54
C SER A 36 41.18 -10.70 6.41
N ARG A 37 42.48 -10.43 6.26
CA ARG A 37 43.18 -9.29 6.88
C ARG A 37 42.49 -7.95 6.61
N ARG A 38 41.91 -7.77 5.42
CA ARG A 38 41.13 -6.57 5.07
C ARG A 38 39.88 -6.44 5.94
N THR A 39 39.14 -7.53 6.13
CA THR A 39 37.94 -7.54 6.98
C THR A 39 38.29 -7.22 8.43
N PHE A 40 39.40 -7.76 8.92
CA PHE A 40 39.94 -7.46 10.26
C PHE A 40 40.21 -5.96 10.44
N PHE A 41 41.00 -5.35 9.56
CA PHE A 41 41.32 -3.93 9.71
C PHE A 41 40.11 -3.02 9.50
N CYS A 42 39.17 -3.38 8.62
CA CYS A 42 37.91 -2.64 8.51
C CYS A 42 37.09 -2.71 9.81
N ALA A 43 37.02 -3.87 10.45
CA ALA A 43 36.32 -4.04 11.73
C ALA A 43 37.05 -3.31 12.87
N LEU A 44 38.38 -3.39 12.93
CA LEU A 44 39.20 -2.68 13.90
C LEU A 44 39.06 -1.15 13.77
N CYS A 45 39.08 -0.64 12.53
CA CYS A 45 38.89 0.79 12.28
C CYS A 45 37.50 1.28 12.70
N LEU A 46 36.45 0.50 12.47
CA LEU A 46 35.10 0.80 12.95
C LEU A 46 35.00 0.74 14.48
N TRP A 47 35.63 -0.27 15.10
CA TRP A 47 35.67 -0.43 16.55
C TRP A 47 36.36 0.76 17.23
N GLN A 48 37.51 1.18 16.70
CA GLN A 48 38.28 2.31 17.24
C GLN A 48 37.57 3.66 17.08
N HIS A 49 36.78 3.85 16.03
CA HIS A 49 36.12 5.12 15.73
C HIS A 49 34.70 5.23 16.33
N GLU A 50 33.93 4.14 16.30
CA GLU A 50 32.49 4.14 16.61
C GLU A 50 32.11 3.13 17.70
N GLY A 51 33.03 2.27 18.17
CA GLY A 51 32.73 1.22 19.15
C GLY A 51 31.81 0.12 18.61
N ILE A 52 31.65 0.03 17.29
CA ILE A 52 30.84 -1.01 16.61
C ILE A 52 31.70 -1.82 15.65
N VAL A 53 31.36 -3.09 15.50
CA VAL A 53 32.18 -4.07 14.75
C VAL A 53 31.72 -4.24 13.30
N SER A 54 30.46 -3.89 13.03
CA SER A 54 29.85 -3.89 11.71
C SER A 54 28.95 -2.69 11.55
N LYS A 55 28.93 -2.11 10.34
CA LYS A 55 27.98 -1.07 10.00
C LYS A 55 26.55 -1.60 10.13
N HIS A 56 25.66 -0.81 10.74
CA HIS A 56 24.24 -1.09 10.66
C HIS A 56 23.83 -1.23 9.20
N LYS A 57 22.93 -2.18 8.91
CA LYS A 57 22.32 -2.26 7.58
C LYS A 57 21.67 -0.91 7.32
N SER A 58 22.16 -0.16 6.33
CA SER A 58 21.51 1.05 5.89
C SER A 58 20.10 0.65 5.41
N TYR A 59 19.07 1.12 6.12
CA TYR A 59 17.66 0.84 5.77
C TYR A 59 17.27 1.43 4.39
N HIS A 60 18.12 2.29 3.82
CA HIS A 60 17.87 3.04 2.60
C HIS A 60 18.76 2.59 1.44
N VAL A 61 18.66 1.32 1.03
CA VAL A 61 19.27 0.87 -0.25
C VAL A 61 18.18 0.35 -1.17
N GLY A 62 17.22 1.21 -1.47
CA GLY A 62 16.22 1.02 -2.51
C GLY A 62 16.36 2.08 -3.59
N HIS A 63 15.97 1.76 -4.81
CA HIS A 63 15.81 2.77 -5.86
C HIS A 63 14.77 3.81 -5.38
N PRO A 64 15.02 5.12 -5.57
CA PRO A 64 14.05 6.16 -5.25
C PRO A 64 12.67 5.81 -5.79
N CYS A 65 11.66 5.93 -4.95
CA CYS A 65 10.30 5.68 -5.37
C CYS A 65 9.83 6.83 -6.26
N THR A 66 9.38 6.52 -7.49
CA THR A 66 8.84 7.50 -8.45
C THR A 66 7.64 8.29 -7.92
N LEU A 67 6.89 7.68 -7.00
CA LEU A 67 5.66 8.22 -6.45
C LEU A 67 5.93 8.67 -5.01
N ASN A 68 5.86 9.98 -4.76
CA ASN A 68 6.07 10.63 -3.47
C ASN A 68 4.96 10.23 -2.47
N MET A 69 5.14 10.58 -1.20
CA MET A 69 4.15 10.35 -0.15
C MET A 69 2.83 11.09 -0.44
N GLU A 70 2.91 12.33 -0.93
CA GLU A 70 1.73 13.15 -1.28
C GLU A 70 0.93 12.51 -2.42
N ASP A 71 1.60 12.15 -3.52
CA ASP A 71 0.99 11.44 -4.65
C ASP A 71 0.35 10.12 -4.20
N HIS A 72 0.96 9.44 -3.23
CA HIS A 72 0.43 8.19 -2.69
C HIS A 72 -0.86 8.43 -1.92
N GLN A 73 -0.91 9.49 -1.12
CA GLN A 73 -2.12 9.88 -0.40
C GLN A 73 -3.22 10.30 -1.36
N TYR A 74 -2.88 11.06 -2.39
CA TYR A 74 -3.80 11.47 -3.44
C TYR A 74 -4.42 10.26 -4.17
N LEU A 75 -3.58 9.29 -4.57
CA LEU A 75 -4.04 8.05 -5.19
C LEU A 75 -5.01 7.26 -4.28
N LEU A 76 -4.74 7.20 -2.97
CA LEU A 76 -5.65 6.56 -2.03
C LEU A 76 -6.96 7.32 -1.87
N MET A 77 -6.93 8.66 -1.92
CA MET A 77 -8.12 9.49 -1.89
C MET A 77 -9.01 9.22 -3.12
N LEU A 78 -8.43 9.16 -4.32
CA LEU A 78 -9.16 8.86 -5.56
C LEU A 78 -9.91 7.51 -5.46
N VAL A 79 -9.22 6.46 -5.01
CA VAL A 79 -9.80 5.13 -4.87
C VAL A 79 -10.89 5.08 -3.79
N ASN A 80 -10.73 5.82 -2.70
CA ASN A 80 -11.75 5.89 -1.65
C ASN A 80 -12.98 6.69 -2.10
N HIS A 81 -12.79 7.73 -2.91
CA HIS A 81 -13.88 8.57 -3.42
C HIS A 81 -14.70 7.82 -4.47
N ASN A 82 -14.03 7.18 -5.43
CA ASN A 82 -14.69 6.38 -6.45
C ASN A 82 -13.95 5.06 -6.66
N PRO A 83 -14.48 3.94 -6.14
CA PRO A 83 -13.84 2.64 -6.29
C PRO A 83 -13.94 2.06 -7.70
N GLU A 84 -14.71 2.67 -8.60
CA GLU A 84 -14.90 2.15 -9.96
C GLU A 84 -13.72 2.42 -10.89
N TRP A 85 -12.83 3.37 -10.55
CA TRP A 85 -11.73 3.76 -11.43
C TRP A 85 -10.82 2.57 -11.79
N PHE A 86 -10.55 2.41 -13.09
CA PHE A 86 -9.54 1.49 -13.59
C PHE A 86 -8.13 2.05 -13.42
N LEU A 87 -7.12 1.20 -13.62
CA LEU A 87 -5.72 1.60 -13.42
C LEU A 87 -5.22 2.58 -14.48
N ASP A 88 -5.74 2.52 -15.69
CA ASP A 88 -5.51 3.48 -16.78
C ASP A 88 -6.21 4.80 -16.50
N GLU A 89 -7.46 4.78 -16.03
CA GLU A 89 -8.17 6.01 -15.62
C GLU A 89 -7.47 6.70 -14.43
N LEU A 90 -6.99 5.92 -13.45
CA LEU A 90 -6.17 6.45 -12.36
C LEU A 90 -4.83 7.00 -12.86
N HIS A 91 -4.25 6.40 -13.89
CA HIS A 91 -3.04 6.92 -14.53
C HIS A 91 -3.31 8.28 -15.16
N ASP A 92 -4.38 8.40 -15.95
CA ASP A 92 -4.74 9.63 -16.64
C ASP A 92 -5.03 10.75 -15.63
N LEU A 93 -5.74 10.44 -14.53
CA LEU A 93 -5.98 11.39 -13.44
C LEU A 93 -4.70 11.83 -12.72
N MET A 94 -3.73 10.94 -12.57
CA MET A 94 -2.44 11.28 -11.97
C MET A 94 -1.57 12.13 -12.90
N ASP A 95 -1.61 11.87 -14.21
CA ASP A 95 -0.90 12.66 -15.22
C ASP A 95 -1.50 14.07 -15.34
N GLU A 96 -2.84 14.17 -15.33
CA GLU A 96 -3.55 15.44 -15.43
C GLU A 96 -3.40 16.30 -14.16
N ASN A 97 -3.60 15.74 -12.97
CA ASN A 97 -3.71 16.53 -11.73
C ASN A 97 -2.41 16.66 -10.94
N GLN A 98 -1.48 15.71 -11.07
CA GLN A 98 -0.20 15.73 -10.35
C GLN A 98 1.00 15.91 -11.31
N HIS A 99 0.77 15.86 -12.63
CA HIS A 99 1.82 15.94 -13.66
C HIS A 99 2.90 14.86 -13.50
N ILE A 100 2.49 13.66 -13.07
CA ILE A 100 3.41 12.54 -12.84
C ILE A 100 3.09 11.41 -13.81
N ALA A 101 3.99 11.21 -14.77
CA ALA A 101 3.95 10.09 -15.69
C ALA A 101 4.36 8.79 -14.98
N VAL A 102 3.41 8.11 -14.32
CA VAL A 102 3.63 6.85 -13.58
C VAL A 102 2.93 5.70 -14.26
N HIS A 103 3.67 4.76 -14.85
CA HIS A 103 3.07 3.58 -15.47
C HIS A 103 2.06 2.84 -14.56
N PHE A 104 0.93 2.36 -15.12
CA PHE A 104 -0.17 1.73 -14.38
C PHE A 104 0.25 0.54 -13.49
N THR A 105 1.35 -0.15 -13.81
CA THR A 105 1.90 -1.23 -12.96
C THR A 105 2.46 -0.71 -11.64
N THR A 106 3.02 0.50 -11.62
CA THR A 106 3.50 1.15 -10.40
C THR A 106 2.33 1.55 -9.51
N ILE A 107 1.26 2.10 -10.10
CA ILE A 107 -0.01 2.38 -9.42
C ILE A 107 -0.56 1.08 -8.81
N HIS A 108 -0.66 0.01 -9.59
CA HIS A 108 -1.13 -1.28 -9.11
C HIS A 108 -0.33 -1.81 -7.92
N ARG A 109 1.02 -1.78 -8.01
CA ARG A 109 1.90 -2.22 -6.91
C ARG A 109 1.67 -1.37 -5.67
N LYS A 110 1.56 -0.05 -5.82
CA LYS A 110 1.32 0.88 -4.70
C LYS A 110 -0.02 0.62 -4.01
N LEU A 111 -1.08 0.43 -4.79
CA LEU A 111 -2.40 0.09 -4.26
C LEU A 111 -2.36 -1.26 -3.52
N LYS A 112 -1.70 -2.27 -4.09
CA LYS A 112 -1.54 -3.58 -3.45
C LYS A 112 -0.77 -3.48 -2.12
N HIS A 113 0.30 -2.68 -2.07
CA HIS A 113 1.07 -2.43 -0.85
C HIS A 113 0.24 -1.67 0.20
N ALA A 114 -0.63 -0.75 -0.21
CA ALA A 114 -1.58 -0.07 0.67
C ALA A 114 -2.76 -0.95 1.10
N GLY A 115 -2.79 -2.23 0.70
CA GLY A 115 -3.85 -3.16 1.06
C GLY A 115 -5.14 -2.97 0.28
N ILE A 116 -5.11 -2.28 -0.86
CA ILE A 116 -6.24 -2.19 -1.79
C ILE A 116 -6.32 -3.47 -2.62
N SER A 117 -7.55 -3.93 -2.86
CA SER A 117 -7.85 -5.11 -3.65
C SER A 117 -9.08 -4.87 -4.51
N VAL A 118 -9.15 -5.56 -5.64
CA VAL A 118 -10.34 -5.56 -6.50
C VAL A 118 -11.40 -6.47 -5.89
N LYS A 119 -12.63 -5.98 -5.78
CA LYS A 119 -13.78 -6.67 -5.17
C LYS A 119 -15.02 -6.47 -6.02
N ASP A 120 -16.03 -7.29 -5.80
CA ASP A 120 -17.34 -7.06 -6.40
C ASP A 120 -17.96 -5.80 -5.81
N LEU A 121 -18.44 -4.94 -6.70
CA LEU A 121 -18.99 -3.64 -6.38
C LEU A 121 -20.42 -3.82 -5.86
N GLN A 122 -20.69 -3.34 -4.65
CA GLN A 122 -22.06 -3.19 -4.17
C GLN A 122 -22.60 -1.84 -4.64
N ILE A 123 -23.61 -1.89 -5.49
CA ILE A 123 -24.35 -0.70 -5.91
C ILE A 123 -25.33 -0.36 -4.80
N ILE A 124 -25.12 0.81 -4.20
CA ILE A 124 -25.99 1.41 -3.22
C ILE A 124 -26.85 2.42 -3.99
N ALA A 125 -28.17 2.21 -3.99
CA ALA A 125 -29.09 3.17 -4.55
C ALA A 125 -28.94 4.51 -3.80
N GLN A 126 -28.89 5.62 -4.52
CA GLN A 126 -28.77 6.95 -3.91
C GLN A 126 -29.93 7.24 -2.94
N GLU A 127 -31.12 6.74 -3.27
CA GLU A 127 -32.32 6.84 -2.45
C GLU A 127 -32.25 6.01 -1.16
N TRP A 128 -31.21 5.17 -1.00
CA TRP A 128 -31.11 4.30 0.17
C TRP A 128 -30.78 5.13 1.42
N ASN A 129 -31.81 5.30 2.25
CA ASN A 129 -31.70 5.84 3.59
C ASN A 129 -31.94 4.72 4.63
N PRO A 130 -30.97 4.40 5.51
CA PRO A 130 -31.12 3.34 6.52
C PRO A 130 -32.23 3.62 7.52
N ASP A 131 -32.50 4.89 7.85
CA ASP A 131 -33.54 5.27 8.80
C ASP A 131 -34.93 5.01 8.19
N CYS A 132 -35.14 5.43 6.94
CA CYS A 132 -36.37 5.14 6.21
C CYS A 132 -36.59 3.62 6.05
N GLN A 133 -35.52 2.85 5.86
CA GLN A 133 -35.60 1.40 5.78
C GLN A 133 -36.01 0.78 7.13
N ALA A 134 -35.46 1.27 8.24
CA ALA A 134 -35.82 0.81 9.58
C ALA A 134 -37.29 1.10 9.92
N ASP A 135 -37.77 2.29 9.57
CA ASP A 135 -39.16 2.70 9.74
C ASP A 135 -40.11 1.86 8.89
N TYR A 136 -39.74 1.59 7.63
CA TYR A 136 -40.49 0.70 6.75
C TYR A 136 -40.55 -0.72 7.32
N CYS A 137 -39.41 -1.30 7.72
CA CYS A 137 -39.36 -2.62 8.33
C CYS A 137 -40.21 -2.72 9.60
N SER A 138 -40.17 -1.69 10.46
CA SER A 138 -40.98 -1.60 11.68
C SER A 138 -42.48 -1.53 11.39
N THR A 139 -42.85 -0.85 10.32
CA THR A 139 -44.24 -0.76 9.85
C THR A 139 -44.72 -2.10 9.30
N VAL A 140 -43.92 -2.72 8.41
CA VAL A 140 -44.27 -3.98 7.73
C VAL A 140 -44.30 -5.17 8.69
N ALA A 141 -43.46 -5.18 9.73
CA ALA A 141 -43.40 -6.24 10.73
C ALA A 141 -44.75 -6.47 11.48
N ARG A 142 -45.68 -5.51 11.41
CA ARG A 142 -47.01 -5.62 12.02
C ARG A 142 -47.97 -6.51 11.23
N PHE A 143 -47.68 -6.78 9.96
CA PHE A 143 -48.53 -7.57 9.08
C PHE A 143 -48.03 -9.00 8.97
N GLN A 144 -48.96 -9.95 8.82
CA GLN A 144 -48.59 -11.33 8.53
C GLN A 144 -48.18 -11.45 7.05
N PRO A 145 -47.28 -12.38 6.69
CA PRO A 145 -46.83 -12.56 5.30
C PRO A 145 -47.96 -12.76 4.29
N LYS A 146 -49.08 -13.38 4.70
CA LYS A 146 -50.26 -13.61 3.85
C LYS A 146 -51.06 -12.34 3.52
N GLN A 147 -50.81 -11.25 4.24
CA GLN A 147 -51.49 -9.96 4.06
C GLN A 147 -50.69 -9.00 3.18
N LEU A 148 -49.45 -9.35 2.83
CA LEU A 148 -48.58 -8.52 2.02
C LEU A 148 -48.71 -8.90 0.54
N ILE A 149 -49.08 -7.91 -0.28
CA ILE A 149 -49.09 -8.02 -1.74
C ILE A 149 -48.00 -7.08 -2.26
N PHE A 150 -47.03 -7.63 -2.98
CA PHE A 150 -45.94 -6.84 -3.58
C PHE A 150 -46.26 -6.58 -5.05
N LEU A 151 -46.34 -5.30 -5.40
CA LEU A 151 -46.46 -4.83 -6.78
C LEU A 151 -45.18 -4.06 -7.10
N GLY A 152 -44.38 -4.62 -8.00
CA GLY A 152 -43.16 -3.99 -8.49
C GLY A 152 -43.28 -3.73 -9.99
N GLU A 153 -43.09 -2.48 -10.40
CA GLU A 153 -42.91 -2.17 -11.81
C GLU A 153 -41.47 -2.48 -12.21
N MET A 154 -41.29 -3.41 -13.16
CA MET A 154 -40.00 -3.64 -13.78
C MET A 154 -39.94 -2.91 -15.11
N SER A 155 -39.18 -1.82 -15.16
CA SER A 155 -38.78 -1.20 -16.42
C SER A 155 -37.47 -1.82 -16.91
N LYS A 156 -37.40 -2.17 -18.19
CA LYS A 156 -36.17 -2.70 -18.80
C LYS A 156 -35.34 -1.54 -19.33
N ASP A 157 -34.42 -1.05 -18.51
CA ASP A 157 -33.41 -0.10 -19.00
C ASP A 157 -32.35 -0.85 -19.82
N LYS A 158 -32.06 -0.35 -21.03
CA LYS A 158 -31.04 -0.90 -21.93
C LYS A 158 -29.67 -0.24 -21.72
N GLN A 159 -29.56 0.79 -20.88
CA GLN A 159 -28.33 1.58 -20.69
C GLN A 159 -27.39 1.08 -19.59
N THR A 160 -27.64 -0.07 -18.98
CA THR A 160 -26.98 -0.44 -17.72
C THR A 160 -25.86 -1.47 -17.93
N MET A 161 -24.80 -1.10 -18.66
CA MET A 161 -23.51 -1.77 -18.50
C MET A 161 -22.81 -1.19 -17.26
N GLN A 162 -23.26 -1.64 -16.09
CA GLN A 162 -22.62 -1.29 -14.82
C GLN A 162 -21.34 -2.10 -14.61
N ARG A 163 -20.33 -1.45 -14.03
CA ARG A 163 -19.11 -2.12 -13.61
C ARG A 163 -19.44 -3.08 -12.47
N ARG A 164 -18.93 -4.31 -12.57
CA ARG A 164 -19.15 -5.34 -11.54
C ARG A 164 -18.10 -5.30 -10.45
N LYS A 165 -16.96 -4.68 -10.71
CA LYS A 165 -15.80 -4.69 -9.83
C LYS A 165 -15.35 -3.27 -9.52
N GLY A 166 -14.89 -3.08 -8.29
CA GLY A 166 -14.26 -1.86 -7.84
C GLY A 166 -13.11 -2.15 -6.89
N GLN A 167 -12.38 -1.12 -6.50
CA GLN A 167 -11.20 -1.19 -5.66
C GLN A 167 -11.53 -0.74 -4.24
N ALA A 168 -11.17 -1.54 -3.25
CA ALA A 168 -11.34 -1.17 -1.84
C ALA A 168 -10.28 -1.83 -0.96
N ARG A 169 -10.06 -1.23 0.22
CA ARG A 169 -9.18 -1.80 1.25
C ARG A 169 -9.60 -3.22 1.63
N LYS A 170 -8.65 -4.12 1.85
CA LYS A 170 -8.90 -5.46 2.39
C LYS A 170 -9.73 -5.34 3.69
N GLY A 171 -10.73 -6.21 3.84
CA GLY A 171 -11.71 -6.12 4.92
C GLY A 171 -12.90 -5.17 4.71
N VAL A 172 -12.79 -4.16 3.83
CA VAL A 172 -13.87 -3.20 3.56
C VAL A 172 -14.63 -3.55 2.29
N ARG A 173 -15.96 -3.43 2.27
CA ARG A 173 -16.72 -3.68 1.02
C ARG A 173 -16.51 -2.53 0.03
N ALA A 174 -16.38 -2.85 -1.27
CA ALA A 174 -16.39 -1.83 -2.32
C ALA A 174 -17.84 -1.42 -2.56
N CYS A 175 -18.17 -0.17 -2.24
CA CYS A 175 -19.51 0.36 -2.38
C CYS A 175 -19.49 1.55 -3.33
N TRP A 176 -20.42 1.56 -4.28
CA TRP A 176 -20.63 2.70 -5.16
C TRP A 176 -22.01 3.26 -4.88
N GLN A 177 -22.07 4.55 -4.58
CA GLN A 177 -23.32 5.30 -4.48
C GLN A 177 -23.61 5.89 -5.84
N GLY A 178 -24.79 5.58 -6.38
CA GLY A 178 -25.11 5.93 -7.76
C GLY A 178 -25.31 7.42 -7.98
N VAL A 179 -24.22 8.16 -8.17
CA VAL A 179 -24.24 9.48 -8.80
C VAL A 179 -23.69 9.30 -10.21
N ARG A 180 -24.58 9.21 -11.19
CA ARG A 180 -24.20 9.31 -12.60
C ARG A 180 -24.22 10.79 -12.97
N SER A 181 -23.23 11.56 -12.50
CA SER A 181 -22.87 12.78 -13.23
C SER A 181 -22.16 12.33 -14.50
N GLY A 182 -22.95 12.09 -15.56
CA GLY A 182 -22.43 12.46 -16.87
C GLY A 182 -22.12 13.96 -16.77
N LEU A 183 -20.85 14.29 -17.01
CA LEU A 183 -20.22 15.61 -17.13
C LEU A 183 -18.93 15.61 -16.31
N TYR A 184 -17.84 15.87 -17.02
CA TYR A 184 -16.57 16.39 -16.54
C TYR A 184 -16.67 16.98 -15.12
N PHE A 185 -15.82 16.47 -14.23
CA PHE A 185 -15.44 17.18 -13.00
C PHE A 185 -14.87 18.55 -13.44
N GLU A 186 -15.69 19.60 -13.43
CA GLU A 186 -15.21 20.96 -13.64
C GLU A 186 -14.29 21.35 -12.47
N SER A 187 -13.28 22.17 -12.78
CA SER A 187 -12.18 22.56 -11.89
C SER A 187 -12.56 23.16 -10.53
N ALA A 188 -13.85 23.36 -10.25
CA ALA A 188 -14.38 23.94 -9.03
C ALA A 188 -14.43 22.95 -7.84
N ASP A 189 -14.57 21.65 -8.08
CA ASP A 189 -14.68 20.66 -6.99
C ASP A 189 -13.32 20.37 -6.29
N TRP A 190 -12.20 20.70 -6.94
CA TRP A 190 -10.87 20.58 -6.34
C TRP A 190 -10.65 21.51 -5.14
N ALA A 191 -11.30 22.67 -5.12
CA ALA A 191 -11.16 23.65 -4.03
C ALA A 191 -11.88 23.20 -2.74
N ALA A 192 -12.91 22.35 -2.85
CA ALA A 192 -13.66 21.84 -1.70
C ALA A 192 -12.96 20.68 -0.97
N LEU A 193 -12.04 19.99 -1.63
CA LEU A 193 -11.27 18.86 -1.06
C LEU A 193 -9.88 19.26 -0.55
N ALA A 194 -9.42 20.48 -0.83
CA ALA A 194 -8.14 21.02 -0.40
C ALA A 194 -8.22 21.99 0.80
N GLY A 195 -9.39 22.06 1.46
CA GLY A 195 -9.64 22.90 2.65
C GLY A 195 -9.63 22.13 3.96
#